data_AF-A0A5R8LEZ4-F1
#
_entry.id   AF-A0A5R8LEZ4-F1
#
_cell.length_a   1.000
_cell.length_b   1.000
_cell.length_c   1.000
_cell.angle_alpha   90.00
_cell.angle_beta   90.00
_cell.angle_gamma   90.00
#
_symmetry.space_group_name_H-M   'P 1'
#
loop_
_entity.id
_entity.type
_entity.pdbx_description
1 polymer ?
#
loop_
_entity_poly.entity_id
_entity_poly.type
_entity_poly.pdbx_seq_one_letter_code
_entity_poly.pdbx_strand_id
1 'polypeptide(L)'
;MPSSTVGFDDAKAANLEYKAAVADVQKHIFDGDWRVGEYGDVPDQCEGGYQFFLRRKLPEGFSFDGQGPQRMEQLRTWMSENGWQVEPAPTYGAGIDNIVIVAGKPDEKVSRLDVDLIPGVAAEGTVDVLELRATSTCEPGDAAALLEQLRGPLTAVPDDSGIPDLESPGATPLFERFDEG
;
A
#
# COMPACT_ATOMS: atom_id res chain seq x y z
N MET A 1 -17.87 25.97 -15.33
CA MET A 1 -18.24 24.57 -15.54
C MET A 1 -18.47 23.96 -14.17
N PRO A 2 -19.53 23.19 -13.91
CA PRO A 2 -19.68 22.60 -12.59
C PRO A 2 -18.59 21.53 -12.47
N SER A 3 -17.56 21.79 -11.66
CA SER A 3 -16.64 20.78 -11.17
C SER A 3 -17.51 19.77 -10.45
N SER A 4 -17.64 18.56 -10.98
CA SER A 4 -18.35 17.47 -10.32
C SER A 4 -17.66 17.23 -8.99
N THR A 5 -18.31 17.65 -7.90
CA THR A 5 -17.95 17.31 -6.53
C THR A 5 -18.09 15.79 -6.42
N VAL A 6 -17.00 15.08 -6.70
CA VAL A 6 -16.85 13.72 -6.18
C VAL A 6 -16.84 13.88 -4.66
N GLY A 7 -17.76 13.20 -4.00
CA GLY A 7 -18.01 13.40 -2.58
C GLY A 7 -16.88 12.81 -1.76
N PHE A 8 -16.70 13.33 -0.55
CA PHE A 8 -15.83 12.72 0.45
C PHE A 8 -16.13 11.23 0.65
N ASP A 9 -17.41 10.84 0.57
CA ASP A 9 -17.85 9.43 0.63
C ASP A 9 -17.32 8.58 -0.53
N ASP A 10 -17.21 9.15 -1.73
CA ASP A 10 -16.66 8.43 -2.89
C ASP A 10 -15.15 8.21 -2.71
N ALA A 11 -14.44 9.22 -2.18
CA ALA A 11 -13.02 9.11 -1.85
C ALA A 11 -12.76 8.08 -0.75
N LYS A 12 -13.63 8.04 0.27
CA LYS A 12 -13.61 7.01 1.30
C LYS A 12 -13.82 5.61 0.72
N ALA A 13 -14.84 5.44 -0.12
CA ALA A 13 -15.13 4.17 -0.76
C ALA A 13 -13.96 3.68 -1.62
N ALA A 14 -13.38 4.56 -2.45
CA ALA A 14 -12.21 4.25 -3.27
C ALA A 14 -11.00 3.87 -2.42
N ASN A 15 -10.77 4.57 -1.31
CA ASN A 15 -9.69 4.25 -0.37
C ASN A 15 -9.84 2.87 0.27
N LEU A 16 -11.05 2.55 0.73
CA LEU A 16 -11.35 1.28 1.38
C LEU A 16 -11.22 0.10 0.41
N GLU A 17 -11.70 0.24 -0.82
CA GLU A 17 -11.55 -0.75 -1.87
C GLU A 17 -10.06 -1.00 -2.20
N TYR A 18 -9.30 0.07 -2.42
CA TYR A 18 -7.86 0.03 -2.64
C TYR A 18 -7.11 -0.67 -1.49
N LYS A 19 -7.39 -0.29 -0.23
CA LYS A 19 -6.75 -0.91 0.95
C LYS A 19 -7.14 -2.37 1.11
N ALA A 20 -8.37 -2.76 0.80
CA ALA A 20 -8.81 -4.15 0.84
C ALA A 20 -8.01 -5.02 -0.15
N ALA A 21 -7.83 -4.55 -1.39
CA ALA A 21 -7.05 -5.25 -2.40
C ALA A 21 -5.58 -5.44 -1.97
N VAL A 22 -4.97 -4.40 -1.38
CA VAL A 22 -3.61 -4.48 -0.84
C VAL A 22 -3.52 -5.41 0.37
N ALA A 23 -4.51 -5.37 1.27
CA ALA A 23 -4.56 -6.23 2.43
C ALA A 23 -4.62 -7.71 2.05
N ASP A 24 -5.31 -8.08 0.97
CA ASP A 24 -5.34 -9.46 0.51
C ASP A 24 -3.98 -9.95 0.01
N VAL A 25 -3.19 -9.07 -0.61
CA VAL A 25 -1.78 -9.38 -0.92
C VAL A 25 -0.97 -9.56 0.36
N GLN A 26 -1.14 -8.67 1.35
CA GLN A 26 -0.45 -8.78 2.62
C GLN A 26 -0.76 -10.12 3.31
N LYS A 27 -2.02 -10.54 3.38
CA LYS A 27 -2.41 -11.85 3.96
C LYS A 27 -1.74 -13.04 3.27
N HIS A 28 -1.56 -12.95 1.95
CA HIS A 28 -0.90 -14.01 1.18
C HIS A 28 0.60 -14.09 1.49
N ILE A 29 1.24 -12.97 1.84
CA ILE A 29 2.64 -12.91 2.25
C ILE A 29 2.78 -13.29 3.73
N PHE A 30 2.04 -12.59 4.60
CA PHE A 30 2.08 -12.68 6.05
C PHE A 30 0.81 -12.06 6.67
N ASP A 31 0.01 -12.88 7.35
CA ASP A 31 -1.27 -12.49 7.97
C ASP A 31 -1.12 -11.85 9.38
N GLY A 32 0.11 -11.62 9.83
CA GLY A 32 0.36 -10.92 11.10
C GLY A 32 0.46 -9.41 10.94
N ASP A 33 0.92 -8.73 11.98
CA ASP A 33 1.00 -7.27 12.00
C ASP A 33 2.13 -6.73 11.12
N TRP A 34 1.81 -5.72 10.32
CA TRP A 34 2.75 -5.02 9.46
C TRP A 34 3.11 -3.66 10.05
N ARG A 35 4.38 -3.28 9.93
CA ARG A 35 4.80 -1.92 10.25
C ARG A 35 4.22 -0.94 9.26
N VAL A 36 3.57 0.10 9.76
CA VAL A 36 3.01 1.19 8.97
C VAL A 36 4.11 2.20 8.66
N GLY A 37 4.38 2.43 7.37
CA GLY A 37 5.28 3.50 6.93
C GLY A 37 4.53 4.73 6.45
N GLU A 38 3.54 4.51 5.58
CA GLU A 38 2.61 5.51 5.06
C GLU A 38 1.22 4.88 5.13
N TYR A 39 0.28 5.53 5.81
CA TYR A 39 -1.00 4.90 6.11
C TYR A 39 -1.93 4.82 4.89
N GLY A 40 -1.81 5.78 3.98
CA GLY A 40 -2.57 5.87 2.73
C GLY A 40 -4.01 6.31 2.91
N ASP A 41 -4.28 7.16 3.89
CA ASP A 41 -5.53 7.90 4.09
C ASP A 41 -5.48 9.32 3.49
N VAL A 42 -4.28 9.87 3.28
CA VAL A 42 -4.10 11.23 2.76
C VAL A 42 -4.16 11.22 1.23
N PRO A 43 -5.07 12.00 0.61
CA PRO A 43 -5.14 12.12 -0.84
C PRO A 43 -3.96 12.94 -1.35
N ASP A 44 -3.32 12.44 -2.40
CA ASP A 44 -2.28 13.12 -3.16
C ASP A 44 -2.79 13.50 -4.56
N GLN A 45 -2.21 14.53 -5.17
CA GLN A 45 -2.62 15.01 -6.47
C GLN A 45 -2.11 14.10 -7.59
N CYS A 46 -2.97 13.76 -8.53
CA CYS A 46 -2.61 13.07 -9.78
C CYS A 46 -3.18 13.82 -11.00
N GLU A 47 -2.93 13.31 -12.22
CA GLU A 47 -3.37 13.96 -13.45
C GLU A 47 -4.90 14.06 -13.52
N GLY A 48 -5.44 15.24 -13.16
CA GLY A 48 -6.87 15.53 -13.20
C GLY A 48 -7.68 14.97 -12.02
N GLY A 49 -7.03 14.58 -10.92
CA GLY A 49 -7.71 13.90 -9.81
C GLY A 49 -6.90 13.78 -8.52
N TYR A 50 -7.28 12.79 -7.72
CA TYR A 50 -6.59 12.39 -6.50
C TYR A 50 -6.24 10.89 -6.50
N GLN A 51 -5.24 10.52 -5.71
CA GLN A 51 -4.83 9.14 -5.48
C GLN A 51 -4.38 8.96 -4.02
N PHE A 52 -4.21 7.72 -3.59
CA PHE A 52 -3.67 7.36 -2.27
C PHE A 52 -2.40 6.56 -2.42
N PHE A 53 -1.51 6.69 -1.44
CA PHE A 53 -0.26 5.95 -1.37
C PHE A 53 -0.09 5.34 0.02
N LEU A 54 0.14 4.03 0.10
CA LEU A 54 0.50 3.37 1.34
C LEU A 54 1.85 2.68 1.25
N ARG A 55 2.48 2.54 2.41
CA ARG A 55 3.71 1.76 2.60
C ARG A 55 3.56 0.86 3.82
N ARG A 56 3.90 -0.42 3.66
CA ARG A 56 3.92 -1.43 4.72
C ARG A 56 5.26 -2.16 4.71
N LYS A 57 5.72 -2.58 5.88
CA LYS A 57 6.96 -3.36 6.04
C LYS A 57 6.70 -4.56 6.93
N LEU A 58 7.44 -5.64 6.70
CA LEU A 58 7.46 -6.74 7.66
C LEU A 58 7.99 -6.25 9.03
N PRO A 59 7.53 -6.88 10.14
CA PRO A 59 8.02 -6.57 11.47
C PRO A 59 9.51 -6.87 11.61
N GLU A 60 10.16 -6.22 12.57
CA GLU A 60 11.59 -6.43 12.80
C GLU A 60 11.89 -7.86 13.24
N GLY A 61 12.96 -8.44 12.69
CA GLY A 61 13.37 -9.82 12.97
C GLY A 61 12.55 -10.89 12.24
N PHE A 62 11.59 -10.51 11.39
CA PHE A 62 10.86 -11.47 10.56
C PHE A 62 11.80 -12.21 9.59
N SER A 63 11.54 -13.51 9.39
CA SER A 63 12.28 -14.37 8.47
C SER A 63 11.32 -15.36 7.80
N PHE A 64 11.48 -15.58 6.50
CA PHE A 64 10.88 -16.68 5.74
C PHE A 64 11.70 -17.98 5.86
N ASP A 65 12.69 -18.02 6.74
CA ASP A 65 13.57 -19.16 6.99
C ASP A 65 14.28 -19.64 5.72
N GLY A 66 14.78 -18.67 4.93
CA GLY A 66 15.45 -18.90 3.66
C GLY A 66 14.51 -19.20 2.48
N GLN A 67 13.20 -19.14 2.68
CA GLN A 67 12.20 -19.41 1.64
C GLN A 67 11.72 -18.14 0.92
N GLY A 68 12.30 -16.97 1.20
CA GLY A 68 11.92 -15.68 0.62
C GLY A 68 11.72 -15.72 -0.91
N PRO A 69 12.71 -16.21 -1.69
CA PRO A 69 12.58 -16.31 -3.14
C PRO A 69 11.42 -17.21 -3.60
N GLN A 70 11.24 -18.36 -2.95
CA GLN A 70 10.14 -19.28 -3.27
C GLN A 70 8.78 -18.66 -2.95
N ARG A 71 8.67 -17.90 -1.84
CA ARG A 71 7.45 -17.18 -1.46
C ARG A 71 7.10 -16.10 -2.47
N MET A 72 8.07 -15.38 -3.00
CA MET A 72 7.84 -14.36 -4.03
C MET A 72 7.35 -14.96 -5.35
N GLU A 73 7.89 -16.11 -5.77
CA GLU A 73 7.40 -16.81 -6.97
C GLU A 73 5.96 -17.34 -6.79
N GLN A 74 5.65 -17.87 -5.60
CA GLN A 74 4.29 -18.27 -5.25
C GLN A 74 3.33 -17.07 -5.27
N LEU A 75 3.75 -15.95 -4.69
CA LEU A 75 2.97 -14.72 -4.70
C LEU A 75 2.71 -14.22 -6.13
N ARG A 76 3.74 -14.15 -6.97
CA ARG A 76 3.63 -13.76 -8.40
C ARG A 76 2.60 -14.63 -9.13
N THR A 77 2.63 -15.93 -8.89
CA THR A 77 1.71 -16.90 -9.49
C THR A 77 0.29 -16.65 -9.03
N TRP A 78 0.06 -16.58 -7.71
CA TRP A 78 -1.24 -16.29 -7.14
C TRP A 78 -1.81 -14.96 -7.63
N MET A 79 -1.00 -13.90 -7.68
CA MET A 79 -1.42 -12.58 -8.18
C MET A 79 -1.93 -12.69 -9.62
N SER A 80 -1.17 -13.36 -10.50
CA SER A 80 -1.55 -13.56 -11.90
C SER A 80 -2.86 -14.36 -12.04
N GLU A 81 -3.05 -15.38 -11.21
CA GLU A 81 -4.28 -16.19 -11.19
C GLU A 81 -5.49 -15.42 -10.64
N ASN A 82 -5.27 -14.39 -9.82
CA ASN A 82 -6.31 -13.61 -9.14
C ASN A 82 -6.51 -12.22 -9.77
N GLY A 83 -6.24 -12.11 -11.08
CA GLY A 83 -6.58 -10.93 -11.88
C GLY A 83 -5.65 -9.73 -11.74
N TRP A 84 -4.50 -9.88 -11.06
CA TRP A 84 -3.48 -8.85 -11.06
C TRP A 84 -2.72 -8.85 -12.39
N GLN A 85 -2.48 -7.65 -12.91
CA GLN A 85 -1.62 -7.40 -14.05
C GLN A 85 -0.18 -7.36 -13.55
N VAL A 86 0.49 -8.50 -13.55
CA VAL A 86 1.87 -8.61 -13.06
C VAL A 86 2.86 -8.29 -14.18
N GLU A 87 3.74 -7.32 -13.93
CA GLU A 87 4.80 -6.96 -14.86
C GLU A 87 5.89 -8.03 -14.91
N PRO A 88 6.61 -8.17 -16.05
CA PRO A 88 7.81 -8.99 -16.13
C PRO A 88 8.78 -8.61 -15.01
N ALA A 89 9.37 -9.61 -14.36
CA ALA A 89 10.37 -9.36 -13.32
C ALA A 89 11.50 -8.48 -13.88
N PRO A 90 11.87 -7.38 -13.21
CA PRO A 90 13.05 -6.64 -13.60
C PRO A 90 14.27 -7.56 -13.57
N THR A 91 14.96 -7.70 -14.70
CA THR A 91 16.23 -8.41 -14.77
C THR A 91 17.31 -7.52 -14.18
N TYR A 92 17.59 -7.69 -12.90
CA TYR A 92 18.74 -7.03 -12.30
C TYR A 92 20.04 -7.69 -12.78
N GLY A 93 21.10 -6.87 -12.91
CA GLY A 93 22.43 -7.35 -13.26
C GLY A 93 23.03 -8.24 -12.16
N ALA A 94 24.12 -8.95 -12.49
CA ALA A 94 24.81 -9.82 -11.55
C ALA A 94 25.14 -9.10 -10.23
N GLY A 95 24.72 -9.68 -9.09
CA GLY A 95 25.00 -9.17 -7.74
C GLY A 95 23.87 -8.36 -7.07
N ILE A 96 22.69 -8.30 -7.69
CA ILE A 96 21.48 -7.74 -7.04
C ILE A 96 20.58 -8.92 -6.67
N ASP A 97 20.48 -9.19 -5.37
CA ASP A 97 19.64 -10.26 -4.82
C ASP A 97 18.23 -9.79 -4.47
N ASN A 98 17.89 -8.54 -4.80
CA ASN A 98 16.55 -7.99 -4.57
C ASN A 98 15.53 -8.64 -5.52
N ILE A 99 14.42 -9.10 -4.95
CA ILE A 99 13.28 -9.66 -5.67
C ILE A 99 12.16 -8.64 -5.65
N VAL A 100 11.84 -8.12 -6.83
CA VAL A 100 10.77 -7.12 -6.99
C VAL A 100 9.63 -7.69 -7.83
N ILE A 101 8.42 -7.60 -7.29
CA ILE A 101 7.17 -7.80 -8.02
C ILE A 101 6.54 -6.44 -8.22
N VAL A 102 6.26 -6.10 -9.47
CA VAL A 102 5.48 -4.93 -9.84
C VAL A 102 4.19 -5.44 -10.44
N ALA A 103 3.05 -4.96 -9.96
CA ALA A 103 1.74 -5.34 -10.47
C ALA A 103 0.73 -4.21 -10.36
N GLY A 104 -0.37 -4.32 -11.10
CA GLY A 104 -1.55 -3.45 -10.97
C GLY A 104 -2.83 -4.27 -10.86
N LYS A 105 -3.87 -3.68 -10.28
CA LYS A 105 -5.24 -4.21 -10.32
C LYS A 105 -6.22 -3.05 -10.41
N PRO A 106 -6.31 -2.36 -11.57
CA PRO A 106 -7.08 -1.12 -11.69
C PRO A 106 -8.56 -1.27 -11.39
N ASP A 107 -9.14 -2.46 -11.66
CA ASP A 107 -10.54 -2.76 -11.36
C ASP A 107 -10.84 -2.77 -9.86
N GLU A 108 -9.82 -2.94 -9.00
CA GLU A 108 -9.90 -2.83 -7.54
C GLU A 108 -9.08 -1.63 -7.03
N LYS A 109 -9.02 -0.57 -7.83
CA LYS A 109 -8.42 0.72 -7.45
C LYS A 109 -6.92 0.70 -7.17
N VAL A 110 -6.17 -0.33 -7.57
CA VAL A 110 -4.71 -0.37 -7.44
C VAL A 110 -4.08 -0.08 -8.79
N SER A 111 -3.48 1.11 -8.96
CA SER A 111 -2.74 1.42 -10.19
C SER A 111 -1.39 0.70 -10.22
N ARG A 112 -0.72 0.64 -9.07
CA ARG A 112 0.60 0.05 -8.92
C ARG A 112 0.78 -0.51 -7.52
N LEU A 113 1.38 -1.69 -7.45
CA LEU A 113 1.85 -2.36 -6.26
C LEU A 113 3.28 -2.84 -6.53
N ASP A 114 4.20 -2.39 -5.69
CA ASP A 114 5.57 -2.88 -5.64
C ASP A 114 5.76 -3.70 -4.36
N VAL A 115 6.15 -4.96 -4.51
CA VAL A 115 6.59 -5.83 -3.41
C VAL A 115 8.09 -6.06 -3.59
N ASP A 116 8.88 -5.53 -2.66
CA ASP A 116 10.34 -5.44 -2.72
C ASP A 116 10.91 -6.27 -1.57
N LEU A 117 11.56 -7.39 -1.88
CA LEU A 117 12.15 -8.32 -0.93
C LEU A 117 13.67 -8.35 -1.10
N ILE A 118 14.38 -8.00 -0.02
CA ILE A 118 15.79 -8.30 0.16
C ILE A 118 15.88 -9.57 1.01
N PRO A 119 16.29 -10.72 0.42
CA PRO A 119 16.37 -11.97 1.15
C PRO A 119 17.43 -11.93 2.25
N GLY A 120 17.10 -12.48 3.41
CA GLY A 120 18.06 -12.72 4.47
C GLY A 120 19.05 -13.84 4.09
N VAL A 121 20.30 -13.70 4.53
CA VAL A 121 21.35 -14.70 4.37
C VAL A 121 21.61 -15.32 5.73
N ALA A 122 21.10 -16.54 5.91
CA ALA A 122 21.21 -17.27 7.18
C ALA A 122 22.67 -17.45 7.65
N ALA A 123 23.60 -17.67 6.71
CA ALA A 123 25.03 -17.80 7.02
C ALA A 123 25.66 -16.50 7.57
N GLU A 124 25.06 -15.34 7.27
CA GLU A 124 25.50 -14.02 7.72
C GLU A 124 24.66 -13.49 8.90
N GLY A 125 23.65 -14.26 9.34
CA GLY A 125 22.74 -13.86 10.41
C GLY A 125 21.83 -12.68 10.04
N THR A 126 21.61 -12.43 8.74
CA THR A 126 20.70 -11.38 8.27
C THR A 126 19.29 -11.93 8.08
N VAL A 127 18.29 -11.05 8.24
CA VAL A 127 16.86 -11.38 8.15
C VAL A 127 16.25 -10.83 6.87
N ASP A 128 15.11 -11.39 6.47
CA ASP A 128 14.38 -10.90 5.30
C ASP A 128 13.84 -9.49 5.53
N VAL A 129 14.05 -8.60 4.56
CA VAL A 129 13.49 -7.25 4.58
C VAL A 129 12.53 -7.13 3.40
N LEU A 130 11.24 -7.02 3.69
CA LEU A 130 10.21 -6.80 2.69
C LEU A 130 9.51 -5.46 2.91
N GLU A 131 9.44 -4.67 1.86
CA GLU A 131 8.66 -3.43 1.77
C GLU A 131 7.58 -3.57 0.68
N LEU A 132 6.35 -3.23 1.04
CA LEU A 132 5.22 -3.12 0.14
C LEU A 132 4.89 -1.65 -0.04
N ARG A 133 4.82 -1.20 -1.29
CA ARG A 133 4.39 0.14 -1.69
C ARG A 133 3.24 0.01 -2.66
N ALA A 134 2.13 0.68 -2.40
CA ALA A 134 1.00 0.67 -3.32
C ALA A 134 0.54 2.09 -3.61
N THR A 135 0.07 2.31 -4.83
CA THR A 135 -0.56 3.55 -5.29
C THR A 135 -1.94 3.21 -5.83
N SER A 136 -2.96 3.98 -5.45
CA SER A 136 -4.31 3.78 -5.98
C SER A 136 -4.42 4.24 -7.44
N THR A 137 -5.52 3.91 -8.11
CA THR A 137 -5.92 4.59 -9.35
C THR A 137 -6.13 6.09 -9.11
N CYS A 138 -5.93 6.88 -10.16
CA CYS A 138 -6.23 8.30 -10.14
C CYS A 138 -7.73 8.47 -10.33
N GLU A 139 -8.43 8.86 -9.27
CA GLU A 139 -9.87 9.07 -9.27
C GLU A 139 -10.18 10.56 -9.53
N PRO A 140 -11.25 10.88 -10.28
CA PRO A 140 -11.62 12.26 -10.54
C PRO A 140 -11.97 12.99 -9.23
N GLY A 141 -11.50 14.22 -9.07
CA GLY A 141 -11.79 15.02 -7.87
C GLY A 141 -10.75 16.09 -7.60
N ASP A 142 -10.94 16.84 -6.51
CA ASP A 142 -10.00 17.85 -6.05
C ASP A 142 -9.31 17.37 -4.77
N ALA A 143 -8.05 16.95 -4.90
CA ALA A 143 -7.25 16.45 -3.79
C ALA A 143 -7.11 17.48 -2.66
N ALA A 144 -7.00 18.77 -2.98
CA ALA A 144 -6.85 19.83 -1.99
C ALA A 144 -8.16 20.06 -1.21
N ALA A 145 -9.30 20.05 -1.90
CA ALA A 145 -10.61 20.15 -1.26
C ALA A 145 -10.94 18.92 -0.40
N LEU A 146 -10.50 17.73 -0.80
CA LEU A 146 -10.61 16.51 0.01
C LEU A 146 -9.69 16.57 1.24
N LEU A 147 -8.46 17.06 1.07
CA LEU A 147 -7.52 17.24 2.17
C LEU A 147 -8.02 18.26 3.21
N GLU A 148 -8.62 19.37 2.76
CA GLU A 148 -9.25 20.37 3.64
C GLU A 148 -10.45 19.79 4.40
N GLN A 149 -11.25 18.94 3.76
CA GLN A 149 -12.32 18.21 4.45
C GLN A 149 -11.77 17.20 5.46
N LEU A 150 -10.69 16.48 5.11
CA LEU A 150 -10.04 15.54 6.02
C LEU A 150 -9.42 16.24 7.22
N ARG A 151 -8.66 17.32 7.05
CA ARG A 151 -7.84 17.91 8.14
C ARG A 151 -8.44 19.16 8.77
N GLY A 152 -9.60 19.61 8.28
CA GLY A 152 -10.08 20.96 8.55
C GLY A 152 -9.21 22.02 7.86
N PRO A 153 -9.34 23.30 8.26
CA PRO A 153 -8.61 24.40 7.62
C PRO A 153 -7.10 24.15 7.64
N LEU A 154 -6.43 24.32 6.48
CA LEU A 154 -4.98 24.11 6.26
C LEU A 154 -4.05 24.94 7.17
N THR A 155 -4.60 25.77 8.05
CA THR A 155 -3.88 26.54 9.07
C THR A 155 -3.69 25.78 10.39
N ALA A 156 -4.37 24.65 10.59
CA ALA A 156 -4.16 23.78 11.75
C ALA A 156 -3.00 22.80 11.47
N VAL A 157 -2.12 22.60 12.46
CA VAL A 157 -1.14 21.50 12.41
C VAL A 157 -1.92 20.20 12.57
N PRO A 158 -1.92 19.28 11.59
CA PRO A 158 -2.65 18.02 11.72
C PRO A 158 -2.05 17.24 12.88
N ASP A 159 -2.89 16.73 13.78
CA ASP A 159 -2.45 15.74 14.74
C ASP A 159 -2.32 14.41 14.02
N ASP A 160 -1.10 13.85 13.97
CA ASP A 160 -0.87 12.51 13.45
C ASP A 160 -1.12 11.42 14.50
N SER A 161 -1.60 11.78 15.69
CA SER A 161 -2.06 10.81 16.68
C SER A 161 -3.16 9.92 16.09
N GLY A 162 -3.03 8.60 16.29
CA GLY A 162 -4.03 7.61 15.87
C GLY A 162 -3.63 6.68 14.74
N ILE A 163 -2.53 6.93 14.00
CA ILE A 163 -1.96 5.89 13.13
C ILE A 163 -1.21 4.86 14.01
N PRO A 164 -1.56 3.57 13.95
CA PRO A 164 -0.83 2.56 14.71
C PRO A 164 0.54 2.28 14.06
N ASP A 165 1.56 2.02 14.88
CA ASP A 165 2.88 1.59 14.39
C ASP A 165 2.82 0.22 13.68
N LEU A 166 1.86 -0.61 14.10
CA LEU A 166 1.62 -1.97 13.63
C LEU A 166 0.14 -2.15 13.28
N GLU A 167 -0.16 -2.68 12.10
CA GLU A 167 -1.52 -2.95 11.65
C GLU A 167 -1.63 -4.31 10.95
N SER A 168 -2.59 -5.13 11.41
CA SER A 168 -2.95 -6.38 10.74
C SER A 168 -3.71 -6.10 9.44
N PRO A 169 -3.53 -6.91 8.37
CA PRO A 169 -4.34 -6.83 7.15
C PRO A 169 -5.84 -7.04 7.37
N GLY A 170 -6.24 -7.59 8.53
CA GLY A 170 -7.65 -7.74 8.92
C GLY A 170 -8.21 -6.59 9.76
N ALA A 171 -7.40 -5.60 10.13
CA ALA A 171 -7.86 -4.45 10.89
C ALA A 171 -8.83 -3.59 10.06
N THR A 172 -9.80 -2.96 10.73
CA THR A 172 -10.69 -1.99 10.07
C THR A 172 -9.87 -0.76 9.67
N PRO A 173 -9.78 -0.42 8.37
CA PRO A 173 -8.98 0.72 7.94
C PRO A 173 -9.56 2.05 8.43
N LEU A 174 -8.66 2.95 8.83
CA LEU A 174 -8.98 4.33 9.17
C LEU A 174 -9.05 5.17 7.87
N PHE A 175 -9.96 6.15 7.85
CA PHE A 175 -10.05 7.15 6.79
C PHE A 175 -10.35 8.53 7.38
N GLU A 176 -11.28 8.60 8.33
CA GLU A 176 -11.71 9.83 9.02
C GLU A 176 -11.00 9.99 10.37
N ARG A 177 -9.66 10.01 10.39
CA ARG A 177 -8.90 10.05 11.66
C ARG A 177 -8.76 11.42 12.31
N PHE A 178 -9.27 12.46 11.66
CA PHE A 178 -9.11 13.86 12.08
C PHE A 178 -10.42 14.47 12.61
N ASP A 179 -11.54 13.74 12.52
CA ASP A 179 -12.81 14.12 13.13
C ASP A 179 -12.81 13.70 14.60
N GLU A 180 -12.05 14.38 15.45
CA GLU A 180 -12.35 14.48 16.90
C GLU A 180 -11.49 15.56 17.57
N GLY A 181 -12.06 16.76 17.66
CA GLY A 181 -11.59 17.89 18.48
C GLY A 181 -12.75 18.77 18.92
#